data_AF-X1RV23-F1
#
_entry.id   AF-X1RV23-F1
#
_cell.length_a   1.000
_cell.length_b   1.000
_cell.length_c   1.000
_cell.angle_alpha   90.00
_cell.angle_beta   90.00
_cell.angle_gamma   90.00
#
_symmetry.space_group_name_H-M   'P 1'
#
loop_
_entity.id
_entity.type
_entity.pdbx_description
1 polymer ?
#
loop_
_entity_poly.entity_id
_entity_poly.type
_entity_poly.pdbx_seq_one_letter_code
_entity_poly.pdbx_strand_id
1 'polypeptide(L)'
;LSKLILLGITTITEAAAMGAFYALILGVFVYKTLKLKDIIESAFSAAKFGGIIFLLICAAHTLGWFITRSGISATIAELLTSKIQSPYVMLFLLNIFLLIVGMFVDTIPAVIILAPILAP
;
A
#
# COMPACT_ATOMS: atom_id res chain seq x y z
N LEU A 1 21.33 -6.69 -6.27
CA LEU A 1 19.92 -6.49 -5.86
C LEU A 1 19.02 -6.12 -7.03
N SER A 2 19.25 -5.01 -7.75
CA SER A 2 18.44 -4.65 -8.92
C SER A 2 18.30 -5.77 -9.97
N LYS A 3 19.39 -6.52 -10.26
CA LYS A 3 19.33 -7.68 -11.18
C LYS A 3 18.47 -8.85 -10.67
N LEU A 4 18.37 -9.07 -9.36
CA LEU A 4 17.56 -10.16 -8.78
C LEU A 4 16.06 -9.90 -8.94
N ILE A 5 15.66 -8.64 -8.85
CA ILE A 5 14.28 -8.20 -9.11
C ILE A 5 13.95 -8.37 -10.59
N LEU A 6 14.83 -7.93 -11.49
CA LEU A 6 14.65 -8.06 -12.94
C LEU A 6 14.60 -9.51 -13.44
N LEU A 7 15.33 -10.41 -12.77
CA LEU A 7 15.35 -11.84 -13.07
C LEU A 7 14.16 -12.60 -12.45
N GLY A 8 13.28 -11.92 -11.71
CA GLY A 8 12.10 -12.53 -11.07
C GLY A 8 12.43 -13.47 -9.92
N ILE A 9 13.67 -13.44 -9.42
CA ILE A 9 14.13 -14.35 -8.35
C ILE A 9 13.65 -13.86 -6.98
N THR A 10 13.55 -12.54 -6.79
CA THR A 10 13.16 -11.93 -5.51
C THR A 10 12.13 -10.84 -5.74
N THR A 11 11.16 -10.74 -4.85
CA THR A 11 10.24 -9.61 -4.80
C THR A 11 10.93 -8.34 -4.28
N ILE A 12 10.28 -7.18 -4.46
CA ILE A 12 10.83 -5.87 -4.04
C ILE A 12 11.08 -5.85 -2.52
N THR A 13 10.19 -6.48 -1.73
CA THR A 13 10.29 -6.56 -0.27
C THR A 13 11.45 -7.45 0.17
N GLU A 14 11.62 -8.61 -0.44
CA GLU A 14 12.74 -9.52 -0.16
C GLU A 14 14.09 -8.90 -0.56
N ALA A 15 14.14 -8.23 -1.71
CA ALA A 15 15.32 -7.51 -2.17
C ALA A 15 15.72 -6.40 -1.17
N ALA A 16 14.76 -5.62 -0.67
CA ALA A 16 15.01 -4.60 0.34
C ALA A 16 15.58 -5.21 1.65
N ALA A 17 15.01 -6.32 2.11
CA ALA A 17 15.49 -7.03 3.31
C ALA A 17 16.93 -7.53 3.15
N MET A 18 17.24 -8.17 2.01
CA MET A 18 18.60 -8.61 1.68
C MET A 18 19.58 -7.44 1.62
N GLY A 19 19.16 -6.29 1.07
CA GLY A 19 19.97 -5.07 1.02
C GLY A 19 20.27 -4.49 2.40
N ALA A 20 19.26 -4.38 3.26
CA ALA A 20 19.43 -3.92 4.62
C ALA A 20 20.36 -4.84 5.43
N PHE A 21 20.20 -6.15 5.28
CA PHE A 21 21.05 -7.14 5.94
C PHE A 21 22.51 -7.04 5.47
N TYR A 22 22.73 -6.91 4.16
CA TYR A 22 24.08 -6.74 3.61
C TYR A 22 24.73 -5.42 4.06
N ALA A 23 23.97 -4.32 4.08
CA ALA A 23 24.45 -3.04 4.59
C ALA A 23 24.82 -3.11 6.08
N LEU A 24 24.04 -3.83 6.88
CA LEU A 24 24.33 -4.05 8.30
C LEU A 24 25.62 -4.86 8.48
N ILE A 25 25.80 -5.96 7.73
CA ILE A 25 27.05 -6.74 7.78
C ILE A 25 28.25 -5.88 7.40
N LEU A 26 28.16 -5.14 6.29
CA LEU A 26 29.25 -4.28 5.83
C LEU A 26 29.60 -3.19 6.85
N GLY A 27 28.61 -2.46 7.36
CA GLY A 27 28.86 -1.35 8.27
C GLY A 27 29.33 -1.77 9.66
N VAL A 28 28.94 -2.96 10.14
CA VAL A 28 29.36 -3.49 11.45
C VAL A 28 30.70 -4.23 11.36
N PHE A 29 30.85 -5.15 10.42
CA PHE A 29 32.01 -6.07 10.40
C PHE A 29 33.16 -5.62 9.49
N VAL A 30 32.86 -4.98 8.36
CA VAL A 30 33.87 -4.62 7.36
C VAL A 30 34.38 -3.21 7.58
N TYR A 31 33.49 -2.22 7.50
CA TYR A 31 33.85 -0.81 7.67
C TYR A 31 33.97 -0.39 9.14
N LYS A 32 33.31 -1.11 10.07
CA LYS A 32 33.29 -0.82 11.51
C LYS A 32 32.88 0.63 11.83
N THR A 33 32.05 1.22 10.97
CA THR A 33 31.58 2.60 11.10
C THR A 33 30.24 2.69 11.81
N LEU A 34 29.43 1.62 11.81
CA LEU A 34 28.13 1.58 12.49
C LEU A 34 28.27 1.17 13.95
N LYS A 35 27.82 2.05 14.86
CA LYS A 35 27.64 1.72 16.27
C LYS A 35 26.22 1.18 16.49
N LEU A 36 26.01 0.45 17.59
CA LEU A 36 24.69 -0.08 17.98
C LEU A 36 23.62 1.03 18.05
N LYS A 37 24.03 2.24 18.47
CA LYS A 37 23.15 3.42 18.50
C LYS A 37 22.63 3.80 17.11
N ASP A 38 23.47 3.77 16.09
CA ASP A 38 23.10 4.15 14.71
C ASP A 38 22.11 3.15 14.10
N ILE A 39 22.24 1.87 14.46
CA ILE A 39 21.31 0.81 14.06
C ILE A 39 19.94 1.05 14.69
N ILE A 40 19.91 1.31 16.01
CA ILE A 40 18.66 1.59 16.73
C ILE A 40 18.01 2.86 16.20
N GLU A 41 18.77 3.93 15.96
CA GLU A 41 18.26 5.19 15.42
C GLU A 41 17.68 5.02 14.02
N SER A 42 18.35 4.25 13.16
CA SER A 42 17.85 3.91 11.81
C SER A 42 16.55 3.10 11.88
N ALA A 43 16.48 2.09 12.76
CA ALA A 43 15.28 1.30 12.97
C ALA A 43 14.12 2.16 13.51
N PHE A 44 14.41 3.06 14.44
CA PHE A 44 13.41 3.97 15.02
C PHE A 44 12.91 5.00 14.01
N SER A 45 13.77 5.47 13.09
CA SER A 45 13.38 6.32 11.97
C SER A 45 12.45 5.59 11.01
N ALA A 46 12.80 4.35 10.63
CA ALA A 46 11.94 3.50 9.81
C ALA A 46 10.59 3.21 10.47
N ALA A 47 10.59 2.92 11.77
CA ALA A 47 9.37 2.70 12.56
C ALA A 47 8.50 3.97 12.65
N LYS A 48 9.10 5.16 12.81
CA LYS A 48 8.35 6.43 12.78
C LYS A 48 7.64 6.64 11.45
N PHE A 49 8.33 6.41 10.34
CA PHE A 49 7.73 6.52 9.01
C PHE A 49 6.58 5.52 8.83
N GLY A 50 6.79 4.26 9.21
CA GLY A 50 5.75 3.24 9.20
C GLY A 50 4.56 3.58 10.10
N GLY A 51 4.80 4.17 11.27
CA GLY A 51 3.76 4.56 12.23
C GLY A 51 2.80 5.61 11.69
N ILE A 52 3.31 6.59 10.94
CA ILE A 52 2.46 7.60 10.26
C ILE A 52 1.54 6.92 9.24
N ILE A 53 2.08 5.99 8.45
CA ILE A 53 1.31 5.23 7.46
C ILE A 53 0.26 4.36 8.15
N PHE A 54 0.60 3.67 9.25
CA PHE A 54 -0.34 2.86 10.01
C PHE A 54 -1.49 3.69 10.59
N LEU A 55 -1.23 4.92 11.07
CA LEU A 55 -2.28 5.82 11.52
C LEU A 55 -3.26 6.16 10.40
N LEU A 56 -2.76 6.46 9.20
CA LEU A 56 -3.59 6.71 8.02
C LEU A 56 -4.43 5.49 7.64
N ILE A 57 -3.83 4.30 7.69
CA ILE A 57 -4.52 3.03 7.42
C ILE A 57 -5.64 2.80 8.44
N CYS A 58 -5.40 3.01 9.72
CA CYS A 58 -6.42 2.84 10.76
C CYS A 58 -7.62 3.76 10.53
N ALA A 59 -7.38 5.04 10.26
CA ALA A 59 -8.44 6.00 9.98
C ALA A 59 -9.23 5.62 8.71
N ALA A 60 -8.53 5.26 7.64
CA ALA A 60 -9.14 4.81 6.39
C ALA A 60 -9.95 3.52 6.57
N HIS A 61 -9.47 2.60 7.41
CA HIS A 61 -10.17 1.35 7.72
C HIS A 61 -11.47 1.60 8.48
N THR A 62 -11.46 2.47 9.50
CA THR A 62 -12.68 2.87 10.21
C THR A 62 -13.69 3.53 9.28
N LEU A 63 -13.23 4.41 8.37
CA LEU A 63 -14.09 5.05 7.37
C LEU A 63 -14.66 4.02 6.37
N GLY A 64 -13.82 3.12 5.85
CA GLY A 64 -14.24 2.06 4.93
C GLY A 64 -15.28 1.12 5.57
N TRP A 65 -15.09 0.77 6.85
CA TRP A 65 -16.08 0.00 7.61
C TRP A 65 -17.40 0.75 7.75
N PHE A 66 -17.36 2.05 8.05
CA PHE A 66 -18.56 2.90 8.14
C PHE A 66 -19.32 2.99 6.80
N ILE A 67 -18.62 3.17 5.68
CA ILE A 67 -19.21 3.23 4.32
C ILE A 67 -19.83 1.89 3.93
N THR A 68 -19.20 0.78 4.33
CA THR A 68 -19.74 -0.56 4.11
C THR A 68 -21.00 -0.77 4.94
N ARG A 69 -20.98 -0.37 6.22
CA ARG A 69 -22.08 -0.61 7.15
C ARG A 69 -23.30 0.29 6.91
N SER A 70 -23.10 1.48 6.36
CA SER A 70 -24.18 2.43 6.01
C SER A 70 -24.97 2.03 4.75
N GLY A 71 -24.57 0.96 4.05
CA GLY A 71 -25.23 0.51 2.82
C GLY A 71 -24.92 1.36 1.60
N ILE A 72 -24.11 2.42 1.74
CA ILE A 72 -23.69 3.29 0.62
C ILE A 72 -23.02 2.47 -0.49
N SER A 73 -22.19 1.49 -0.12
CA SER A 73 -21.51 0.61 -1.08
C SER A 73 -22.50 -0.19 -1.93
N ALA A 74 -23.57 -0.73 -1.31
CA ALA A 74 -24.61 -1.49 -2.01
C ALA A 74 -25.43 -0.60 -2.95
N THR A 75 -25.81 0.61 -2.51
CA THR A 75 -26.53 1.58 -3.33
C THR A 75 -25.73 1.98 -4.57
N ILE A 76 -24.41 2.19 -4.43
CA ILE A 76 -23.53 2.52 -5.56
C ILE A 76 -23.42 1.33 -6.52
N ALA A 77 -23.27 0.10 -6.01
CA ALA A 77 -23.21 -1.10 -6.84
C ALA A 77 -24.49 -1.31 -7.67
N GLU A 78 -25.67 -1.10 -7.09
CA GLU A 78 -26.95 -1.17 -7.81
C GLU A 78 -27.09 -0.07 -8.88
N LEU A 79 -26.67 1.15 -8.59
CA LEU A 79 -26.68 2.26 -9.56
C LEU A 79 -25.76 1.99 -10.75
N LEU A 80 -24.58 1.40 -10.50
CA LEU A 80 -23.64 1.05 -11.55
C LEU A 80 -24.16 -0.11 -12.42
N THR A 81 -24.68 -1.16 -11.79
CA THR A 81 -25.16 -2.37 -12.50
C THR A 81 -26.45 -2.09 -13.29
N SER A 82 -27.32 -1.21 -12.80
CA SER A 82 -28.56 -0.84 -13.50
C SER A 82 -28.33 0.07 -14.72
N LYS A 83 -27.28 0.92 -14.71
CA LYS A 83 -26.96 1.82 -15.82
C LYS A 83 -25.95 1.26 -16.81
N ILE A 84 -25.08 0.32 -16.41
CA ILE A 84 -23.95 -0.14 -17.22
C ILE A 84 -24.09 -1.64 -17.48
N GLN A 85 -24.43 -1.99 -18.74
CA GLN A 85 -24.60 -3.40 -19.15
C GLN A 85 -23.34 -4.05 -19.72
N SER A 86 -22.35 -3.25 -20.13
CA SER A 86 -21.10 -3.76 -20.73
C SER A 86 -19.96 -3.82 -19.70
N PRO A 87 -19.37 -5.01 -19.47
CA PRO A 87 -18.28 -5.17 -18.49
C PRO A 87 -17.03 -4.34 -18.84
N TYR A 88 -16.76 -4.12 -20.13
CA TYR A 88 -15.63 -3.29 -20.57
C TYR A 88 -15.82 -1.81 -20.23
N VAL A 89 -17.04 -1.29 -20.36
CA VAL A 89 -17.36 0.10 -20.01
C VAL A 89 -17.27 0.31 -18.51
N MET A 90 -17.75 -0.67 -17.73
CA MET A 90 -17.61 -0.67 -16.27
C MET A 90 -16.14 -0.60 -15.85
N LEU A 91 -15.30 -1.49 -16.38
CA LEU A 91 -13.86 -1.51 -16.07
C LEU A 91 -13.15 -0.20 -16.44
N PHE A 92 -13.53 0.43 -17.57
CA PHE A 92 -12.96 1.70 -17.99
C PHE A 92 -13.32 2.85 -17.05
N LEU A 93 -14.60 3.00 -16.70
CA LEU A 93 -15.05 4.00 -15.72
C LEU A 93 -14.41 3.80 -14.35
N LEU A 94 -14.30 2.54 -13.91
CA LEU A 94 -13.71 2.16 -12.64
C LEU A 94 -12.21 2.51 -12.57
N ASN A 95 -11.46 2.28 -13.65
CA ASN A 95 -10.06 2.68 -13.75
C ASN A 95 -9.89 4.21 -13.72
N ILE A 96 -10.73 4.96 -14.44
CA ILE A 96 -10.69 6.44 -14.40
C ILE A 96 -10.98 6.94 -12.98
N PHE A 97 -12.01 6.40 -12.34
CA PHE A 97 -12.36 6.75 -10.97
C PHE A 97 -11.21 6.43 -9.99
N LEU A 98 -10.62 5.24 -10.10
CA LEU A 98 -9.46 4.84 -9.30
C LEU A 98 -8.25 5.74 -9.54
N LEU A 99 -8.02 6.16 -10.78
CA LEU A 99 -6.93 7.07 -11.13
C LEU A 99 -7.13 8.43 -10.47
N ILE A 100 -8.34 9.00 -10.54
CA ILE A 100 -8.65 10.29 -9.90
C ILE A 100 -8.50 10.17 -8.38
N VAL A 101 -9.08 9.15 -7.74
CA VAL A 101 -9.00 9.00 -6.28
C VAL A 101 -7.57 8.71 -5.82
N GLY A 102 -6.84 7.86 -6.55
CA GLY A 102 -5.45 7.50 -6.26
C GLY A 102 -4.46 8.67 -6.42
N MET A 103 -4.84 9.76 -7.10
CA MET A 103 -4.04 10.99 -7.09
C MET A 103 -4.12 11.76 -5.77
N PHE A 104 -5.21 11.62 -5.02
CA PHE A 104 -5.42 12.34 -3.75
C PHE A 104 -5.15 11.49 -2.51
N VAL A 105 -5.27 10.17 -2.63
CA VAL A 105 -5.20 9.23 -1.51
C VAL A 105 -4.06 8.25 -1.73
N ASP A 106 -3.30 7.96 -0.67
CA ASP A 106 -2.27 6.93 -0.69
C ASP A 106 -2.86 5.58 -1.11
N THR A 107 -2.08 4.77 -1.83
CA THR A 107 -2.56 3.59 -2.56
C THR A 107 -3.21 2.57 -1.61
N ILE A 108 -2.64 2.36 -0.43
CA ILE A 108 -3.14 1.39 0.55
C ILE A 108 -4.50 1.84 1.14
N PRO A 109 -4.63 3.05 1.73
CA PRO A 109 -5.92 3.61 2.16
C PRO A 109 -7.00 3.62 1.06
N ALA A 110 -6.62 3.96 -0.17
CA ALA A 110 -7.55 4.03 -1.30
C ALA A 110 -8.19 2.67 -1.58
N VAL A 111 -7.38 1.60 -1.63
CA VAL A 111 -7.89 0.24 -1.83
C VAL A 111 -8.80 -0.20 -0.69
N ILE A 112 -8.47 0.13 0.57
CA ILE A 112 -9.28 -0.26 1.73
C ILE A 112 -10.68 0.39 1.68
N ILE A 113 -10.77 1.66 1.30
CA ILE A 113 -12.04 2.39 1.24
C ILE A 113 -12.87 1.94 0.02
N LEU A 114 -12.21 1.68 -1.10
CA LEU A 114 -12.89 1.39 -2.36
C LEU A 114 -13.20 -0.10 -2.57
N ALA A 115 -12.45 -1.03 -1.97
CA ALA A 115 -12.68 -2.47 -2.10
C ALA A 115 -14.16 -2.90 -1.99
N PRO A 116 -14.95 -2.50 -0.97
CA PRO A 116 -16.36 -2.90 -0.85
C PRO A 116 -17.28 -2.30 -1.92
N ILE A 117 -16.84 -1.26 -2.64
CA ILE A 117 -17.58 -0.62 -3.73
C ILE A 117 -17.25 -1.33 -5.06
N LEU A 118 -16.01 -1.80 -5.21
CA LEU A 118 -15.49 -2.40 -6.44
C LEU A 118 -15.77 -3.91 -6.52
N ALA A 119 -15.87 -4.58 -5.37
CA ALA A 119 -16.28 -5.97 -5.25
C ALA A 119 -17.65 -5.98 -4.56
N PRO A 120 -18.77 -6.13 -5.30
CA PRO A 120 -20.04 -6.50 -4.68
C PRO A 120 -19.93 -7.85 -3.94
#